data_AF-A0A9R1QBB7-F1
#
_entry.id   AF-A0A9R1QBB7-F1
#
_cell.length_a   1.000
_cell.length_b   1.000
_cell.length_c   1.000
_cell.angle_alpha   90.00
_cell.angle_beta   90.00
_cell.angle_gamma   90.00
#
_symmetry.space_group_name_H-M   'P 1'
#
loop_
_entity.id
_entity.type
_entity.pdbx_description
1 polymer ?
#
loop_
_entity_poly.entity_id
_entity_poly.type
_entity_poly.pdbx_seq_one_letter_code
_entity_poly.pdbx_strand_id
1 'polypeptide(L)'
;MAPHPRLAPQARLLSLVLAVALGLGSAAPGLGHGPEASDRAEPDPYSILTWHDYSPPSPPPPPPPPAAPAATCAEDLHGKGDFSTTCELSEEVQLDGDVYITGNGSLVLNSGTALTCEKPGCVISANLSGEVRLGRGVRVVAGWVSLAAANITIADTVIVNTSGLAGDPPDRTSGVPTGTHGDGGGHGGRGASCYVKDGQSQEDSWGGDAYAWSDLEHPFSYGSKGGSTSVEKDYGGVGGGILWLFADDLLMNGTVLADGGDSSDKGGGGSGGSIYIKAETMHGAGKISASGGNGLAGGGGGRVSINVFSRHDDTQIFVHGGMSSGCPDNAGAAGTLYDAVPKSLDVNNNNMSTQTDTLLLDFPNQPLWTNVNIRNHAKVVVPLLWSRVQVQGQLSLKSGAVLTFGLTGYPYSEFELMAEELLMSDSTIKVFGALRMSVKMLLMWNSRMLINGGGDSVVATSLLDASNLIVLKESSVIHSTANLGVRGQGLLNLSGDGDIIEAPRLILSLFYSIRVGPGSILRGPLVNGSNGDV
;
A
#
# COMPACT_ATOMS: atom_id res chain seq x y z
N MET A 1 -45.58 -62.17 7.96
CA MET A 1 -46.86 -62.07 7.21
C MET A 1 -47.31 -60.62 7.24
N ALA A 2 -47.83 -60.08 6.14
CA ALA A 2 -48.52 -58.77 6.12
C ALA A 2 -49.99 -58.94 6.61
N PRO A 3 -50.80 -57.89 6.85
CA PRO A 3 -51.15 -56.91 5.81
C PRO A 3 -51.38 -55.42 6.24
N HIS A 4 -51.25 -54.51 5.26
CA HIS A 4 -51.92 -53.19 5.16
C HIS A 4 -53.35 -53.38 4.57
N PRO A 5 -54.13 -52.40 4.01
CA PRO A 5 -54.04 -50.92 3.91
C PRO A 5 -55.30 -50.23 4.54
N ARG A 6 -55.72 -48.97 4.34
CA ARG A 6 -55.70 -47.92 3.26
C ARG A 6 -55.73 -46.50 3.91
N LEU A 7 -55.84 -45.32 3.26
CA LEU A 7 -56.09 -44.87 1.87
C LEU A 7 -55.39 -43.50 1.63
N ALA A 8 -55.91 -42.62 0.75
CA ALA A 8 -55.45 -41.24 0.47
C ALA A 8 -56.64 -40.35 0.02
N PRO A 9 -56.50 -39.00 -0.08
CA PRO A 9 -56.14 -38.32 -1.36
C PRO A 9 -55.07 -37.21 -1.20
N GLN A 10 -54.19 -36.94 -2.19
CA GLN A 10 -54.24 -35.91 -3.28
C GLN A 10 -54.39 -34.44 -2.81
N ALA A 11 -53.74 -33.40 -3.38
CA ALA A 11 -53.00 -33.20 -4.65
C ALA A 11 -51.68 -32.39 -4.39
N ARG A 12 -50.57 -32.44 -5.17
CA ARG A 12 -50.30 -32.09 -6.60
C ARG A 12 -50.63 -30.62 -6.94
N LEU A 13 -49.87 -29.88 -7.77
CA LEU A 13 -48.69 -30.15 -8.64
C LEU A 13 -47.70 -28.93 -8.47
N LEU A 14 -46.67 -28.56 -9.25
CA LEU A 14 -46.12 -28.91 -10.57
C LEU A 14 -44.63 -28.48 -10.66
N SER A 15 -43.85 -29.06 -11.59
CA SER A 15 -42.56 -28.54 -12.09
C SER A 15 -42.41 -28.91 -13.58
N LEU A 16 -41.66 -28.15 -14.38
CA LEU A 16 -41.65 -28.28 -15.84
C LEU A 16 -40.24 -28.42 -16.43
N VAL A 17 -40.07 -29.39 -17.34
CA VAL A 17 -38.91 -29.60 -18.21
C VAL A 17 -39.44 -29.95 -19.60
N LEU A 18 -38.78 -29.50 -20.68
CA LEU A 18 -39.10 -29.92 -22.04
C LEU A 18 -37.83 -29.93 -22.92
N ALA A 19 -37.74 -30.92 -23.82
CA ALA A 19 -36.69 -31.04 -24.83
C ALA A 19 -37.22 -31.81 -26.05
N VAL A 20 -36.90 -31.37 -27.28
CA VAL A 20 -37.25 -32.08 -28.54
C VAL A 20 -36.12 -31.95 -29.58
N ALA A 21 -36.01 -32.99 -30.39
CA ALA A 21 -34.93 -33.39 -31.30
C ALA A 21 -34.54 -32.46 -32.48
N LEU A 22 -33.24 -32.55 -32.83
CA LEU A 22 -32.61 -32.77 -34.15
C LEU A 22 -33.31 -32.32 -35.46
N GLY A 23 -32.51 -31.67 -36.32
CA GLY A 23 -32.69 -31.62 -37.77
C GLY A 23 -31.33 -31.51 -38.49
N LEU A 24 -31.18 -32.14 -39.67
CA LEU A 24 -29.98 -32.11 -40.51
C LEU A 24 -30.19 -31.20 -41.73
N GLY A 25 -29.16 -30.45 -42.14
CA GLY A 25 -29.19 -29.67 -43.38
C GLY A 25 -27.82 -29.07 -43.72
N SER A 26 -27.38 -29.23 -44.97
CA SER A 26 -26.07 -28.78 -45.46
C SER A 26 -26.18 -28.03 -46.77
N ALA A 27 -25.57 -26.84 -46.88
CA ALA A 27 -24.99 -26.26 -48.11
C ALA A 27 -24.46 -24.83 -47.89
N ALA A 28 -23.30 -24.54 -48.47
CA ALA A 28 -22.90 -23.21 -48.98
C ALA A 28 -23.23 -23.18 -50.51
N PRO A 29 -23.13 -22.06 -51.30
CA PRO A 29 -22.28 -20.88 -51.06
C PRO A 29 -22.84 -19.50 -51.54
N GLY A 30 -22.02 -18.44 -51.40
CA GLY A 30 -21.86 -17.45 -52.50
C GLY A 30 -22.17 -15.97 -52.25
N LEU A 31 -21.11 -15.15 -52.24
CA LEU A 31 -20.98 -13.80 -52.84
C LEU A 31 -22.07 -12.72 -52.58
N GLY A 32 -21.69 -11.67 -51.85
CA GLY A 32 -22.39 -10.37 -51.81
C GLY A 32 -21.46 -9.25 -51.31
N HIS A 33 -21.51 -8.05 -51.90
CA HIS A 33 -20.64 -6.91 -51.57
C HIS A 33 -20.95 -6.28 -50.20
N GLY A 34 -19.97 -5.55 -49.63
CA GLY A 34 -20.20 -4.56 -48.57
C GLY A 34 -20.99 -3.33 -49.06
N PRO A 35 -21.30 -2.38 -48.16
CA PRO A 35 -20.25 -1.42 -47.79
C PRO A 35 -20.06 -1.25 -46.27
N GLU A 36 -19.19 -0.30 -45.91
CA GLU A 36 -18.84 0.05 -44.53
C GLU A 36 -20.04 0.61 -43.74
N ALA A 37 -20.14 0.19 -42.48
CA ALA A 37 -20.95 0.86 -41.45
C ALA A 37 -20.14 0.92 -40.15
N SER A 38 -20.13 2.07 -39.50
CA SER A 38 -19.34 2.34 -38.29
C SER A 38 -20.14 2.01 -37.02
N ASP A 39 -20.15 0.74 -36.61
CA ASP A 39 -20.65 0.36 -35.29
C ASP A 39 -19.56 0.52 -34.23
N ARG A 40 -19.63 1.64 -33.49
CA ARG A 40 -19.04 1.71 -32.15
C ARG A 40 -19.86 0.81 -31.23
N ALA A 41 -19.37 -0.39 -30.96
CA ALA A 41 -19.94 -1.22 -29.90
C ALA A 41 -19.88 -0.45 -28.58
N GLU A 42 -21.02 -0.30 -27.90
CA GLU A 42 -21.03 0.21 -26.52
C GLU A 42 -20.32 -0.79 -25.60
N PRO A 43 -19.57 -0.33 -24.59
CA PRO A 43 -18.88 -1.24 -23.67
C PRO A 43 -19.90 -2.09 -22.91
N ASP A 44 -19.70 -3.41 -22.94
CA ASP A 44 -20.61 -4.37 -22.30
C ASP A 44 -20.74 -4.08 -20.78
N PRO A 45 -21.94 -3.79 -20.25
CA PRO A 45 -22.13 -3.52 -18.83
C PRO A 45 -21.75 -4.72 -17.93
N TYR A 46 -21.63 -5.93 -18.47
CA TYR A 46 -21.14 -7.09 -17.73
C TYR A 46 -19.60 -7.19 -17.66
N SER A 47 -18.84 -6.39 -18.41
CA SER A 47 -17.39 -6.24 -18.20
C SER A 47 -17.03 -5.54 -16.88
N ILE A 48 -18.01 -5.02 -16.14
CA ILE A 48 -17.81 -4.52 -14.77
C ILE A 48 -17.44 -5.68 -13.81
N LEU A 49 -17.89 -6.92 -14.09
CA LEU A 49 -17.69 -8.08 -13.21
C LEU A 49 -16.34 -8.80 -13.38
N THR A 50 -15.46 -8.34 -14.27
CA THR A 50 -14.09 -8.88 -14.42
C THR A 50 -13.02 -8.01 -13.77
N TRP A 51 -13.36 -6.80 -13.34
CA TRP A 51 -12.53 -5.98 -12.47
C TRP A 51 -12.76 -6.46 -11.03
N HIS A 52 -11.70 -6.99 -10.41
CA HIS A 52 -11.80 -7.73 -9.15
C HIS A 52 -12.52 -6.95 -8.05
N ASP A 53 -13.41 -7.63 -7.32
CA ASP A 53 -13.95 -7.16 -6.04
C ASP A 53 -12.80 -6.67 -5.16
N TYR A 54 -12.76 -5.36 -4.89
CA TYR A 54 -11.62 -4.71 -4.26
C TYR A 54 -11.54 -5.03 -2.76
N SER A 55 -11.03 -6.22 -2.47
CA SER A 55 -10.59 -6.68 -1.17
C SER A 55 -9.55 -7.78 -1.41
N PRO A 56 -8.25 -7.43 -1.58
CA PRO A 56 -7.21 -8.45 -1.63
C PRO A 56 -7.33 -9.28 -0.33
N PRO A 57 -7.46 -10.61 -0.43
CA PRO A 57 -7.80 -11.43 0.73
C PRO A 57 -6.76 -11.22 1.82
N SER A 58 -7.21 -10.95 3.04
CA SER A 58 -6.33 -10.97 4.21
C SER A 58 -5.59 -12.31 4.19
N PRO A 59 -4.24 -12.32 4.29
CA PRO A 59 -3.52 -13.58 4.39
C PRO A 59 -4.03 -14.35 5.62
N PRO A 60 -3.99 -15.70 5.58
CA PRO A 60 -4.28 -16.47 6.78
C PRO A 60 -3.34 -16.00 7.91
N PRO A 61 -3.83 -15.91 9.17
CA PRO A 61 -3.02 -15.45 10.27
C PRO A 61 -1.75 -16.32 10.39
N PRO A 62 -0.61 -15.75 10.86
CA PRO A 62 0.67 -16.44 10.87
C PRO A 62 0.54 -17.86 11.41
N PRO A 63 0.90 -18.91 10.65
CA PRO A 63 0.99 -20.23 11.23
C PRO A 63 1.98 -20.15 12.39
N PRO A 64 1.67 -20.72 13.58
CA PRO A 64 2.63 -20.71 14.68
C PRO A 64 3.92 -21.36 14.17
N PRO A 65 5.10 -20.76 14.43
CA PRO A 65 6.36 -21.27 13.91
C PRO A 65 6.49 -22.75 14.27
N PRO A 66 6.88 -23.60 13.31
CA PRO A 66 6.82 -25.05 13.50
C PRO A 66 7.66 -25.44 14.71
N ALA A 67 7.21 -26.48 15.42
CA ALA A 67 7.95 -27.09 16.53
C ALA A 67 9.14 -27.92 15.99
N ALA A 68 10.04 -27.26 15.27
CA ALA A 68 11.35 -27.75 14.94
C ALA A 68 12.14 -28.06 16.22
N PRO A 69 13.10 -29.01 16.20
CA PRO A 69 14.01 -29.17 17.31
C PRO A 69 14.72 -27.85 17.58
N ALA A 70 14.77 -27.43 18.85
CA ALA A 70 15.55 -26.26 19.22
C ALA A 70 17.03 -26.52 18.91
N ALA A 71 17.66 -25.60 18.20
CA ALA A 71 19.07 -25.70 17.83
C ALA A 71 19.96 -25.75 19.08
N THR A 72 21.18 -26.26 18.91
CA THR A 72 22.25 -26.26 19.92
C THR A 72 23.31 -25.22 19.58
N CYS A 73 23.93 -24.63 20.61
CA CYS A 73 25.00 -23.66 20.39
C CYS A 73 26.24 -24.31 19.74
N ALA A 74 26.61 -25.51 20.21
CA ALA A 74 27.87 -26.15 19.85
C ALA A 74 27.83 -26.95 18.54
N GLU A 75 26.73 -27.66 18.23
CA GLU A 75 26.64 -28.51 17.03
C GLU A 75 26.07 -27.73 15.84
N ASP A 76 24.99 -26.96 16.02
CA ASP A 76 24.30 -26.27 14.92
C ASP A 76 24.86 -24.86 14.61
N LEU A 77 25.39 -24.15 15.61
CA LEU A 77 25.99 -22.81 15.42
C LEU A 77 27.52 -22.78 15.55
N HIS A 78 28.19 -23.92 15.76
CA HIS A 78 29.64 -24.01 16.03
C HIS A 78 30.14 -23.06 17.15
N GLY A 79 29.25 -22.61 18.03
CA GLY A 79 29.49 -21.63 19.08
C GLY A 79 30.01 -22.24 20.37
N LYS A 80 30.32 -21.37 21.34
CA LYS A 80 30.77 -21.77 22.68
C LYS A 80 29.71 -21.46 23.73
N GLY A 81 29.45 -22.45 24.60
CA GLY A 81 28.45 -22.35 25.66
C GLY A 81 27.09 -22.94 25.25
N ASP A 82 26.01 -22.36 25.75
CA ASP A 82 24.64 -22.86 25.55
C ASP A 82 23.59 -21.74 25.65
N PHE A 83 22.37 -22.00 25.16
CA PHE A 83 21.27 -21.04 25.20
C PHE A 83 20.59 -20.92 26.57
N SER A 84 21.04 -21.63 27.61
CA SER A 84 20.58 -21.42 29.00
C SER A 84 21.43 -20.38 29.74
N THR A 85 22.65 -20.12 29.27
CA THR A 85 23.63 -19.20 29.86
C THR A 85 24.09 -18.15 28.85
N THR A 86 25.02 -18.48 27.97
CA THR A 86 25.48 -17.64 26.85
C THR A 86 26.01 -18.52 25.74
N CYS A 87 25.59 -18.24 24.50
CA CYS A 87 26.17 -18.81 23.29
C CYS A 87 27.00 -17.74 22.58
N GLU A 88 28.31 -17.97 22.46
CA GLU A 88 29.23 -17.08 21.76
C GLU A 88 29.63 -17.65 20.39
N LEU A 89 29.23 -16.97 19.31
CA LEU A 89 29.72 -17.22 17.95
C LEU A 89 30.98 -16.39 17.73
N SER A 90 32.01 -17.01 17.16
CA SER A 90 33.33 -16.38 16.91
C SER A 90 33.87 -16.66 15.50
N GLU A 91 33.11 -17.36 14.66
CA GLU A 91 33.45 -17.77 13.29
C GLU A 91 32.23 -17.52 12.37
N GLU A 92 32.38 -17.72 11.06
CA GLU A 92 31.26 -17.62 10.11
C GLU A 92 30.48 -18.94 10.04
N VAL A 93 29.16 -18.87 10.16
CA VAL A 93 28.23 -20.02 10.19
C VAL A 93 27.28 -19.91 9.00
N GLN A 94 27.40 -20.84 8.06
CA GLN A 94 26.45 -21.00 6.95
C GLN A 94 25.52 -22.18 7.24
N LEU A 95 24.21 -21.90 7.29
CA LEU A 95 23.15 -22.83 7.62
C LEU A 95 22.55 -23.47 6.37
N ASP A 96 22.24 -24.76 6.48
CA ASP A 96 21.63 -25.54 5.40
C ASP A 96 20.08 -25.52 5.43
N GLY A 97 19.46 -24.87 6.40
CA GLY A 97 18.01 -24.74 6.54
C GLY A 97 17.63 -23.91 7.76
N ASP A 98 16.34 -23.90 8.09
CA ASP A 98 15.80 -23.11 9.19
C ASP A 98 16.43 -23.44 10.54
N VAL A 99 16.70 -22.41 11.34
CA VAL A 99 17.23 -22.51 12.70
C VAL A 99 16.32 -21.78 13.68
N TYR A 100 15.93 -22.49 14.74
CA TYR A 100 15.08 -22.00 15.82
C TYR A 100 15.84 -22.12 17.16
N ILE A 101 16.34 -21.00 17.64
CA ILE A 101 17.11 -20.86 18.88
C ILE A 101 16.16 -20.47 20.01
N THR A 102 16.12 -21.24 21.10
CA THR A 102 15.30 -20.93 22.28
C THR A 102 16.08 -21.20 23.58
N GLY A 103 15.83 -20.40 24.62
CA GLY A 103 16.45 -20.60 25.93
C GLY A 103 16.37 -19.38 26.85
N ASN A 104 16.95 -19.49 28.04
CA ASN A 104 16.89 -18.44 29.06
C ASN A 104 18.14 -17.54 29.11
N GLY A 105 19.18 -17.91 28.35
CA GLY A 105 20.47 -17.23 28.29
C GLY A 105 20.54 -16.15 27.21
N SER A 106 21.75 -15.93 26.70
CA SER A 106 22.07 -14.87 25.73
C SER A 106 22.74 -15.41 24.46
N LEU A 107 22.65 -14.66 23.36
CA LEU A 107 23.33 -14.96 22.08
C LEU A 107 24.24 -13.78 21.71
N VAL A 108 25.54 -14.07 21.57
CA VAL A 108 26.57 -13.07 21.25
C VAL A 108 27.24 -13.46 19.94
N LEU A 109 27.11 -12.61 18.93
CA LEU A 109 27.88 -12.70 17.69
C LEU A 109 29.05 -11.72 17.81
N ASN A 110 30.27 -12.26 17.89
CA ASN A 110 31.48 -11.44 18.05
C ASN A 110 31.80 -10.63 16.78
N SER A 111 32.70 -9.65 16.90
CA SER A 111 32.94 -8.72 15.79
C SER A 111 33.51 -9.43 14.56
N GLY A 112 32.85 -9.25 13.41
CA GLY A 112 33.19 -9.87 12.13
C GLY A 112 32.61 -11.25 11.86
N THR A 113 31.74 -11.81 12.73
CA THR A 113 31.12 -13.13 12.48
C THR A 113 29.88 -13.02 11.58
N ALA A 114 29.63 -14.06 10.77
CA ALA A 114 28.41 -14.18 9.97
C ALA A 114 27.53 -15.34 10.46
N LEU A 115 26.22 -15.20 10.33
CA LEU A 115 25.22 -16.27 10.53
C LEU A 115 24.21 -16.19 9.37
N THR A 116 24.33 -17.08 8.39
CA THR A 116 23.65 -16.94 7.09
C THR A 116 22.89 -18.19 6.66
N CYS A 117 21.71 -17.98 6.07
CA CYS A 117 20.97 -18.98 5.31
C CYS A 117 20.46 -18.32 4.02
N GLU A 118 21.28 -18.32 2.96
CA GLU A 118 20.98 -17.63 1.69
C GLU A 118 19.97 -18.38 0.80
N LYS A 119 19.11 -19.22 1.41
CA LYS A 119 18.01 -19.93 0.73
C LYS A 119 16.74 -19.06 0.87
N PRO A 120 16.03 -18.75 -0.24
CA PRO A 120 14.80 -17.96 -0.18
C PRO A 120 13.78 -18.54 0.81
N GLY A 121 13.21 -17.69 1.65
CA GLY A 121 12.26 -18.07 2.71
C GLY A 121 12.85 -18.77 3.95
N CYS A 122 14.16 -19.02 4.00
CA CYS A 122 14.79 -19.68 5.15
C CYS A 122 14.70 -18.85 6.44
N VAL A 123 14.45 -19.51 7.57
CA VAL A 123 14.18 -18.85 8.86
C VAL A 123 15.39 -18.90 9.80
N ILE A 124 15.78 -17.75 10.36
CA ILE A 124 16.67 -17.65 11.53
C ILE A 124 15.87 -16.96 12.65
N SER A 125 15.39 -17.75 13.59
CA SER A 125 14.61 -17.29 14.74
C SER A 125 15.36 -17.51 16.03
N ALA A 126 15.48 -16.47 16.87
CA ALA A 126 16.05 -16.53 18.20
C ALA A 126 15.08 -15.92 19.21
N ASN A 127 14.72 -16.68 20.25
CA ASN A 127 13.84 -16.24 21.34
C ASN A 127 14.47 -16.57 22.69
N LEU A 128 15.00 -15.54 23.34
CA LEU A 128 15.84 -15.62 24.54
C LEU A 128 15.33 -14.66 25.62
N SER A 129 15.59 -14.94 26.89
CA SER A 129 15.32 -13.97 27.98
C SER A 129 16.53 -13.14 28.42
N GLY A 130 17.70 -13.35 27.81
CA GLY A 130 18.93 -12.56 28.05
C GLY A 130 19.16 -11.46 27.00
N GLU A 131 20.41 -11.27 26.58
CA GLU A 131 20.78 -10.36 25.48
C GLU A 131 20.89 -11.08 24.13
N VAL A 132 20.56 -10.37 23.05
CA VAL A 132 21.03 -10.69 21.69
C VAL A 132 21.95 -9.55 21.26
N ARG A 133 23.26 -9.81 21.20
CA ARG A 133 24.29 -8.80 20.92
C ARG A 133 25.07 -9.11 19.66
N LEU A 134 24.88 -8.27 18.65
CA LEU A 134 25.58 -8.31 17.36
C LEU A 134 26.74 -7.31 17.40
N GLY A 135 27.97 -7.82 17.41
CA GLY A 135 29.20 -7.02 17.39
C GLY A 135 29.48 -6.34 16.05
N ARG A 136 30.49 -5.46 15.99
CA ARG A 136 30.82 -4.70 14.77
C ARG A 136 31.11 -5.61 13.58
N GLY A 137 30.61 -5.26 12.41
CA GLY A 137 30.79 -6.05 11.18
C GLY A 137 30.04 -7.38 11.14
N VAL A 138 29.16 -7.69 12.11
CA VAL A 138 28.35 -8.91 12.08
C VAL A 138 27.35 -8.88 10.92
N ARG A 139 27.18 -10.03 10.26
CA ARG A 139 26.23 -10.24 9.17
C ARG A 139 25.24 -11.34 9.53
N VAL A 140 23.95 -11.00 9.66
CA VAL A 140 22.86 -11.98 9.77
C VAL A 140 22.05 -11.94 8.48
N VAL A 141 21.90 -13.08 7.81
CA VAL A 141 21.27 -13.15 6.47
C VAL A 141 20.30 -14.33 6.40
N ALA A 142 19.03 -14.10 6.07
CA ALA A 142 18.01 -15.16 5.92
C ALA A 142 16.84 -14.67 5.06
N GLY A 143 15.88 -15.53 4.73
CA GLY A 143 14.58 -15.08 4.21
C GLY A 143 13.71 -14.45 5.29
N TRP A 144 13.73 -15.01 6.50
CA TRP A 144 13.07 -14.46 7.68
C TRP A 144 14.05 -14.43 8.85
N VAL A 145 14.29 -13.25 9.43
CA VAL A 145 15.02 -13.09 10.70
C VAL A 145 14.02 -12.66 11.79
N SER A 146 14.04 -13.34 12.93
CA SER A 146 13.23 -12.97 14.10
C SER A 146 14.10 -13.00 15.35
N LEU A 147 14.35 -11.85 15.97
CA LEU A 147 15.14 -11.74 17.20
C LEU A 147 14.26 -11.26 18.34
N ALA A 148 14.14 -12.05 19.40
CA ALA A 148 13.49 -11.70 20.65
C ALA A 148 14.46 -11.89 21.82
N ALA A 149 14.60 -10.83 22.63
CA ALA A 149 15.49 -10.76 23.80
C ALA A 149 14.90 -9.81 24.85
N ALA A 150 15.50 -9.72 26.04
CA ALA A 150 15.29 -8.55 26.90
C ALA A 150 16.05 -7.34 26.35
N ASN A 151 17.33 -7.52 25.99
CA ASN A 151 18.16 -6.48 25.38
C ASN A 151 18.61 -6.90 23.98
N ILE A 152 18.35 -6.07 22.96
CA ILE A 152 18.90 -6.26 21.61
C ILE A 152 19.92 -5.16 21.32
N THR A 153 21.15 -5.54 21.01
CA THR A 153 22.22 -4.63 20.58
C THR A 153 22.63 -4.92 19.14
N ILE A 154 22.30 -3.99 18.24
CA ILE A 154 22.72 -3.98 16.84
C ILE A 154 23.77 -2.86 16.69
N ALA A 155 25.04 -3.21 16.87
CA ALA A 155 26.16 -2.27 16.84
C ALA A 155 26.33 -1.58 15.47
N ASP A 156 27.15 -0.51 15.43
CA ASP A 156 27.56 0.11 14.17
C ASP A 156 28.24 -0.92 13.25
N THR A 157 28.05 -0.76 11.94
CA THR A 157 28.49 -1.68 10.87
C THR A 157 27.88 -3.09 10.88
N VAL A 158 26.95 -3.42 11.79
CA VAL A 158 26.13 -4.65 11.68
C VAL A 158 25.18 -4.56 10.49
N ILE A 159 24.97 -5.68 9.81
CA ILE A 159 23.97 -5.85 8.75
C ILE A 159 23.08 -7.05 9.09
N VAL A 160 21.80 -6.80 9.36
CA VAL A 160 20.74 -7.82 9.37
C VAL A 160 19.96 -7.66 8.06
N ASN A 161 20.01 -8.67 7.19
CA ASN A 161 19.56 -8.53 5.81
C ASN A 161 18.70 -9.71 5.34
N THR A 162 17.48 -9.42 4.92
CA THR A 162 16.57 -10.36 4.27
C THR A 162 16.19 -9.92 2.85
N SER A 163 16.92 -8.94 2.29
CA SER A 163 16.63 -8.35 0.98
C SER A 163 16.83 -9.34 -0.16
N GLY A 164 15.87 -9.44 -1.07
CA GLY A 164 15.90 -10.41 -2.17
C GLY A 164 15.85 -11.88 -1.75
N LEU A 165 15.44 -12.18 -0.51
CA LEU A 165 15.37 -13.53 0.06
C LEU A 165 13.95 -13.96 0.46
N ALA A 166 12.91 -13.29 -0.04
CA ALA A 166 11.51 -13.70 0.16
C ALA A 166 11.28 -15.19 -0.11
N GLY A 167 10.49 -15.84 0.75
CA GLY A 167 9.81 -17.08 0.39
C GLY A 167 8.60 -16.81 -0.51
N ASP A 168 7.76 -17.81 -0.72
CA ASP A 168 6.50 -17.60 -1.45
C ASP A 168 5.59 -16.62 -0.70
N PRO A 169 5.02 -15.59 -1.37
CA PRO A 169 4.04 -14.70 -0.76
C PRO A 169 2.73 -15.45 -0.48
N PRO A 170 1.84 -14.93 0.40
CA PRO A 170 0.65 -15.67 0.81
C PRO A 170 -0.26 -16.10 -0.35
N ASP A 171 -0.89 -17.27 -0.20
CA ASP A 171 -1.80 -17.85 -1.18
C ASP A 171 -2.82 -16.84 -1.72
N ARG A 172 -2.95 -16.79 -3.06
CA ARG A 172 -3.88 -15.90 -3.80
C ARG A 172 -3.59 -14.39 -3.69
N THR A 173 -2.42 -13.98 -3.22
CA THR A 173 -1.98 -12.58 -3.35
C THR A 173 -1.63 -12.25 -4.81
N SER A 174 -2.00 -11.06 -5.26
CA SER A 174 -1.76 -10.54 -6.62
C SER A 174 -0.45 -9.76 -6.76
N GLY A 175 0.48 -9.94 -5.80
CA GLY A 175 1.74 -9.20 -5.73
C GLY A 175 2.76 -9.53 -6.81
N VAL A 176 2.68 -10.71 -7.42
CA VAL A 176 3.50 -11.10 -8.57
C VAL A 176 2.74 -10.73 -9.85
N PRO A 177 3.29 -9.89 -10.74
CA PRO A 177 2.61 -9.48 -11.97
C PRO A 177 2.47 -10.63 -12.98
N THR A 178 1.47 -10.52 -13.85
CA THR A 178 1.14 -11.53 -14.86
C THR A 178 1.48 -11.07 -16.27
N GLY A 179 2.01 -11.97 -17.10
CA GLY A 179 2.41 -11.69 -18.48
C GLY A 179 3.92 -11.65 -18.65
N THR A 180 4.41 -10.97 -19.69
CA THR A 180 5.83 -10.98 -20.08
C THR A 180 6.36 -9.57 -20.38
N HIS A 181 6.01 -8.57 -19.58
CA HIS A 181 6.44 -7.18 -19.80
C HIS A 181 7.54 -6.71 -18.83
N GLY A 182 7.98 -7.56 -17.90
CA GLY A 182 8.99 -7.20 -16.88
C GLY A 182 8.49 -6.16 -15.88
N ASP A 183 7.21 -6.23 -15.51
CA ASP A 183 6.57 -5.36 -14.52
C ASP A 183 7.13 -5.58 -13.10
N GLY A 184 7.10 -4.58 -12.24
CA GLY A 184 7.57 -4.68 -10.85
C GLY A 184 6.62 -5.49 -9.95
N GLY A 185 7.16 -6.13 -8.92
CA GLY A 185 6.34 -6.75 -7.86
C GLY A 185 5.69 -5.69 -6.96
N GLY A 186 4.50 -5.94 -6.41
CA GLY A 186 3.86 -5.09 -5.39
C GLY A 186 3.74 -5.78 -4.03
N HIS A 187 3.66 -5.03 -2.92
CA HIS A 187 3.37 -5.56 -1.58
C HIS A 187 2.77 -4.48 -0.66
N GLY A 188 3.57 -3.53 -0.18
CA GLY A 188 3.08 -2.37 0.60
C GLY A 188 2.46 -1.31 -0.31
N GLY A 189 3.21 -0.96 -1.36
CA GLY A 189 2.72 -0.27 -2.57
C GLY A 189 2.66 -1.22 -3.78
N ARG A 190 1.97 -0.80 -4.84
CA ARG A 190 1.96 -1.49 -6.13
C ARG A 190 3.33 -1.41 -6.82
N GLY A 191 3.68 -2.46 -7.56
CA GLY A 191 4.82 -2.45 -8.49
C GLY A 191 4.49 -1.65 -9.75
N ALA A 192 5.48 -1.00 -10.34
CA ALA A 192 5.29 -0.24 -11.56
C ALA A 192 5.04 -1.17 -12.77
N SER A 193 4.42 -0.62 -13.82
CA SER A 193 4.48 -1.18 -15.17
C SER A 193 4.96 -0.11 -16.14
N CYS A 194 5.82 -0.52 -17.08
CA CYS A 194 6.21 0.28 -18.24
C CYS A 194 5.44 -0.11 -19.51
N TYR A 195 4.44 -0.98 -19.39
CA TYR A 195 3.58 -1.42 -20.49
C TYR A 195 2.14 -0.93 -20.24
N VAL A 196 1.73 0.09 -20.99
CA VAL A 196 0.36 0.58 -21.01
C VAL A 196 -0.45 -0.25 -22.02
N LYS A 197 -1.58 -0.81 -21.58
CA LYS A 197 -2.48 -1.59 -22.45
C LYS A 197 -3.27 -0.68 -23.37
N ASP A 198 -3.64 -1.18 -24.56
CA ASP A 198 -4.46 -0.44 -25.51
C ASP A 198 -5.78 0.03 -24.85
N GLY A 199 -6.04 1.34 -24.91
CA GLY A 199 -7.22 1.98 -24.31
C GLY A 199 -7.10 2.34 -22.82
N GLN A 200 -5.98 2.04 -22.16
CA GLN A 200 -5.69 2.46 -20.77
C GLN A 200 -4.72 3.65 -20.72
N SER A 201 -4.66 4.33 -19.59
CA SER A 201 -3.58 5.28 -19.29
C SER A 201 -2.48 4.64 -18.43
N GLN A 202 -1.37 5.36 -18.25
CA GLN A 202 -0.30 4.93 -17.34
C GLN A 202 -0.74 4.93 -15.86
N GLU A 203 -1.73 5.74 -15.45
CA GLU A 203 -2.27 5.68 -14.09
C GLU A 203 -3.26 4.52 -13.88
N ASP A 204 -3.71 3.87 -14.96
CA ASP A 204 -4.50 2.63 -14.91
C ASP A 204 -3.65 1.36 -15.15
N SER A 205 -2.32 1.52 -15.31
CA SER A 205 -1.39 0.43 -15.68
C SER A 205 -0.30 0.23 -14.62
N TRP A 206 -0.49 -0.78 -13.76
CA TRP A 206 0.47 -1.20 -12.73
C TRP A 206 0.91 -2.67 -12.92
N GLY A 207 1.98 -3.05 -12.21
CA GLY A 207 2.50 -4.41 -12.15
C GLY A 207 1.80 -5.24 -11.08
N GLY A 208 2.57 -5.77 -10.13
CA GLY A 208 2.02 -6.50 -8.98
C GLY A 208 1.22 -5.59 -8.05
N ASP A 209 0.13 -6.11 -7.47
CA ASP A 209 -0.74 -5.35 -6.58
C ASP A 209 -0.23 -5.32 -5.12
N ALA A 210 -0.78 -4.43 -4.30
CA ALA A 210 -0.53 -4.39 -2.87
C ALA A 210 -1.40 -5.40 -2.10
N TYR A 211 -0.86 -5.98 -1.02
CA TYR A 211 -1.54 -6.97 -0.18
C TYR A 211 -1.13 -6.85 1.31
N ALA A 212 -1.66 -7.72 2.17
CA ALA A 212 -1.42 -7.70 3.62
C ALA A 212 -1.76 -6.37 4.32
N TRP A 213 -2.79 -5.66 3.83
CA TRP A 213 -3.29 -4.43 4.46
C TRP A 213 -3.80 -4.66 5.90
N SER A 214 -4.43 -5.82 6.14
CA SER A 214 -4.87 -6.25 7.48
C SER A 214 -3.75 -6.28 8.52
N ASP A 215 -2.52 -6.45 8.05
CA ASP A 215 -1.35 -6.73 8.88
C ASP A 215 -0.48 -5.47 9.06
N LEU A 216 -0.99 -4.28 8.70
CA LEU A 216 -0.25 -3.01 8.75
C LEU A 216 0.40 -2.73 10.12
N GLU A 217 -0.26 -3.11 11.21
CA GLU A 217 0.27 -2.96 12.58
C GLU A 217 1.30 -4.05 12.95
N HIS A 218 1.25 -5.21 12.31
CA HIS A 218 1.99 -6.44 12.65
C HIS A 218 2.49 -7.16 11.38
N PRO A 219 3.29 -6.51 10.51
CA PRO A 219 3.54 -6.99 9.16
C PRO A 219 4.35 -8.30 9.15
N PHE A 220 3.77 -9.32 8.50
CA PHE A 220 4.31 -10.68 8.45
C PHE A 220 4.46 -11.24 7.02
N SER A 221 4.14 -10.47 5.97
CA SER A 221 4.20 -10.97 4.61
C SER A 221 5.59 -10.82 3.99
N TYR A 222 6.07 -11.87 3.33
CA TYR A 222 7.14 -11.77 2.33
C TYR A 222 6.74 -10.76 1.24
N GLY A 223 7.70 -10.01 0.73
CA GLY A 223 7.56 -9.26 -0.51
C GLY A 223 7.46 -10.19 -1.71
N SER A 224 6.83 -9.73 -2.77
CA SER A 224 6.63 -10.47 -4.02
C SER A 224 7.80 -10.35 -4.99
N LYS A 225 7.86 -11.31 -5.92
CA LYS A 225 8.75 -11.27 -7.08
C LYS A 225 8.24 -10.29 -8.15
N GLY A 226 9.16 -9.61 -8.82
CA GLY A 226 8.88 -8.92 -10.10
C GLY A 226 8.67 -9.88 -11.27
N GLY A 227 8.12 -9.37 -12.37
CA GLY A 227 7.86 -10.12 -13.59
C GLY A 227 9.09 -10.30 -14.47
N SER A 228 8.97 -11.18 -15.47
CA SER A 228 9.99 -11.43 -16.50
C SER A 228 9.53 -10.87 -17.86
N THR A 229 10.45 -10.63 -18.79
CA THR A 229 10.14 -10.43 -20.23
C THR A 229 10.22 -11.73 -21.04
N SER A 230 10.26 -12.89 -20.38
CA SER A 230 10.35 -14.20 -21.04
C SER A 230 9.64 -15.29 -20.22
N VAL A 231 9.02 -16.26 -20.92
CA VAL A 231 8.42 -17.46 -20.34
C VAL A 231 9.46 -18.56 -20.10
N GLU A 232 10.55 -18.59 -20.88
CA GLU A 232 11.57 -19.65 -20.84
C GLU A 232 12.57 -19.46 -19.70
N LYS A 233 12.81 -18.20 -19.31
CA LYS A 233 13.70 -17.85 -18.21
C LYS A 233 13.10 -16.69 -17.41
N ASP A 234 13.20 -16.83 -16.10
CA ASP A 234 12.87 -15.80 -15.14
C ASP A 234 14.05 -14.82 -14.96
N TYR A 235 13.72 -13.52 -14.97
CA TYR A 235 14.64 -12.40 -14.77
C TYR A 235 14.11 -11.42 -13.69
N GLY A 236 12.97 -11.72 -13.05
CA GLY A 236 12.36 -10.86 -12.06
C GLY A 236 13.15 -10.83 -10.75
N GLY A 237 13.24 -9.66 -10.15
CA GLY A 237 13.86 -9.47 -8.83
C GLY A 237 13.05 -10.18 -7.74
N VAL A 238 13.72 -10.88 -6.84
CA VAL A 238 13.09 -11.59 -5.70
C VAL A 238 12.61 -10.56 -4.67
N GLY A 239 11.48 -10.82 -4.00
CA GLY A 239 10.96 -9.93 -2.97
C GLY A 239 11.86 -9.82 -1.74
N GLY A 240 11.62 -8.78 -0.93
CA GLY A 240 12.23 -8.62 0.39
C GLY A 240 11.62 -9.58 1.42
N GLY A 241 12.44 -10.01 2.38
CA GLY A 241 12.07 -10.99 3.39
C GLY A 241 11.21 -10.46 4.55
N ILE A 242 11.24 -11.17 5.68
CA ILE A 242 10.57 -10.77 6.92
C ILE A 242 11.63 -10.48 7.99
N LEU A 243 11.51 -9.39 8.73
CA LEU A 243 12.45 -9.04 9.80
C LEU A 243 11.73 -8.54 11.05
N TRP A 244 11.80 -9.32 12.12
CA TRP A 244 11.14 -9.02 13.40
C TRP A 244 12.17 -8.78 14.51
N LEU A 245 12.02 -7.67 15.26
CA LEU A 245 12.81 -7.33 16.45
C LEU A 245 11.88 -7.10 17.65
N PHE A 246 12.07 -7.88 18.71
CA PHE A 246 11.35 -7.78 19.98
C PHE A 246 12.34 -7.61 21.13
N ALA A 247 12.27 -6.48 21.82
CA ALA A 247 13.13 -6.19 22.97
C ALA A 247 12.34 -5.54 24.11
N ASP A 248 12.94 -5.43 25.28
CA ASP A 248 12.61 -4.37 26.23
C ASP A 248 13.45 -3.13 25.85
N ASP A 249 14.77 -3.26 25.70
CA ASP A 249 15.68 -2.21 25.20
C ASP A 249 16.36 -2.59 23.86
N LEU A 250 16.26 -1.70 22.87
CA LEU A 250 16.83 -1.86 21.52
C LEU A 250 17.84 -0.74 21.18
N LEU A 251 19.12 -1.10 21.07
CA LEU A 251 20.16 -0.24 20.49
C LEU A 251 20.31 -0.53 18.99
N MET A 252 19.86 0.40 18.16
CA MET A 252 19.76 0.29 16.69
C MET A 252 20.77 1.23 16.00
N ASN A 253 22.03 0.80 15.90
CA ASN A 253 23.11 1.55 15.22
C ASN A 253 23.59 0.92 13.90
N GLY A 254 23.25 -0.35 13.65
CA GLY A 254 23.56 -1.02 12.39
C GLY A 254 22.59 -0.74 11.25
N THR A 255 22.47 -1.70 10.34
CA THR A 255 21.57 -1.65 9.19
C THR A 255 20.64 -2.86 9.19
N VAL A 256 19.35 -2.63 9.00
CA VAL A 256 18.25 -3.60 9.03
C VAL A 256 17.52 -3.52 7.69
N LEU A 257 17.60 -4.56 6.86
CA LEU A 257 17.13 -4.55 5.47
C LEU A 257 16.17 -5.71 5.18
N ALA A 258 15.07 -5.39 4.51
CA ALA A 258 14.15 -6.30 3.83
C ALA A 258 13.77 -5.70 2.47
N ASP A 259 14.75 -5.18 1.73
CA ASP A 259 14.54 -4.52 0.44
C ASP A 259 14.21 -5.54 -0.67
N GLY A 260 13.46 -5.11 -1.68
CA GLY A 260 13.26 -5.90 -2.89
C GLY A 260 14.57 -6.06 -3.68
N GLY A 261 14.79 -7.24 -4.24
CA GLY A 261 15.94 -7.50 -5.09
C GLY A 261 15.83 -6.78 -6.44
N ASP A 262 16.95 -6.21 -6.89
CA ASP A 262 17.08 -5.62 -8.23
C ASP A 262 17.00 -6.69 -9.34
N SER A 263 16.56 -6.28 -10.53
CA SER A 263 16.56 -7.09 -11.76
C SER A 263 17.41 -6.45 -12.88
N SER A 264 17.52 -7.13 -14.02
CA SER A 264 18.12 -6.55 -15.23
C SER A 264 17.07 -5.87 -16.13
N ASP A 265 17.53 -5.36 -17.27
CA ASP A 265 16.77 -4.96 -18.46
C ASP A 265 15.62 -5.88 -18.93
N LYS A 266 15.49 -7.10 -18.36
CA LYS A 266 14.55 -8.16 -18.79
C LYS A 266 13.60 -8.63 -17.69
N GLY A 267 13.53 -7.93 -16.56
CA GLY A 267 12.56 -8.21 -15.51
C GLY A 267 12.27 -6.98 -14.66
N GLY A 268 11.20 -7.01 -13.89
CA GLY A 268 10.91 -5.98 -12.91
C GLY A 268 11.56 -6.28 -11.56
N GLY A 269 11.77 -5.26 -10.74
CA GLY A 269 12.29 -5.41 -9.40
C GLY A 269 11.30 -6.09 -8.46
N GLY A 270 11.81 -6.81 -7.45
CA GLY A 270 10.98 -7.36 -6.38
C GLY A 270 10.41 -6.26 -5.49
N SER A 271 9.29 -6.53 -4.80
CA SER A 271 8.77 -5.58 -3.81
C SER A 271 9.49 -5.69 -2.47
N GLY A 272 9.48 -4.60 -1.69
CA GLY A 272 10.00 -4.60 -0.32
C GLY A 272 9.21 -5.54 0.60
N GLY A 273 9.87 -6.10 1.60
CA GLY A 273 9.32 -7.10 2.52
C GLY A 273 8.53 -6.54 3.70
N SER A 274 8.56 -7.26 4.82
CA SER A 274 7.94 -6.85 6.09
C SER A 274 8.98 -6.64 7.19
N ILE A 275 8.90 -5.53 7.91
CA ILE A 275 9.70 -5.27 9.12
C ILE A 275 8.76 -4.90 10.28
N TYR A 276 8.89 -5.57 11.42
CA TYR A 276 8.20 -5.20 12.66
C TYR A 276 9.20 -5.03 13.79
N ILE A 277 9.19 -3.87 14.44
CA ILE A 277 10.00 -3.57 15.61
C ILE A 277 9.06 -3.24 16.77
N LYS A 278 9.25 -3.90 17.92
CA LYS A 278 8.52 -3.60 19.15
C LYS A 278 9.49 -3.59 20.34
N ALA A 279 9.48 -2.52 21.11
CA ALA A 279 10.29 -2.40 22.34
C ALA A 279 9.68 -1.45 23.38
N GLU A 280 10.16 -1.49 24.62
CA GLU A 280 9.87 -0.42 25.59
C GLU A 280 10.71 0.83 25.28
N THR A 281 12.02 0.67 25.04
CA THR A 281 12.95 1.73 24.61
C THR A 281 13.62 1.42 23.27
N MET A 282 13.88 2.46 22.48
CA MET A 282 14.72 2.37 21.28
C MET A 282 15.64 3.58 21.18
N HIS A 283 16.91 3.30 20.90
CA HIS A 283 17.99 4.28 20.82
C HIS A 283 18.91 3.99 19.63
N GLY A 284 19.57 5.01 19.09
CA GLY A 284 20.59 4.86 18.05
C GLY A 284 20.36 5.74 16.83
N ALA A 285 21.15 5.51 15.77
CA ALA A 285 21.12 6.29 14.52
C ALA A 285 21.34 5.40 13.28
N GLY A 286 20.84 4.16 13.32
CA GLY A 286 20.98 3.17 12.24
C GLY A 286 20.09 3.44 11.01
N LYS A 287 20.00 2.44 10.12
CA LYS A 287 19.09 2.43 8.97
C LYS A 287 18.15 1.22 9.02
N ILE A 288 16.87 1.44 8.72
CA ILE A 288 15.84 0.44 8.45
C ILE A 288 15.35 0.62 7.00
N SER A 289 15.18 -0.46 6.25
CA SER A 289 14.81 -0.40 4.82
C SER A 289 13.93 -1.56 4.40
N ALA A 290 12.77 -1.26 3.82
CA ALA A 290 11.93 -2.20 3.10
C ALA A 290 11.45 -1.53 1.79
N SER A 291 12.39 -0.99 1.02
CA SER A 291 12.13 -0.36 -0.27
C SER A 291 11.98 -1.40 -1.39
N GLY A 292 11.34 -1.03 -2.49
CA GLY A 292 11.25 -1.87 -3.69
C GLY A 292 12.57 -1.92 -4.47
N GLY A 293 12.82 -3.04 -5.14
CA GLY A 293 13.97 -3.25 -6.01
C GLY A 293 13.82 -2.52 -7.35
N ASN A 294 14.94 -2.15 -7.95
CA ASN A 294 15.02 -1.50 -9.26
C ASN A 294 14.89 -2.54 -10.39
N GLY A 295 14.44 -2.11 -11.58
CA GLY A 295 14.31 -3.03 -12.72
C GLY A 295 13.94 -2.38 -14.04
N LEU A 296 13.42 -3.16 -14.98
CA LEU A 296 12.74 -2.63 -16.16
C LEU A 296 11.57 -1.75 -15.71
N ALA A 297 10.71 -2.30 -14.86
CA ALA A 297 9.85 -1.55 -13.94
C ALA A 297 10.26 -1.84 -12.48
N GLY A 298 10.21 -0.81 -11.62
CA GLY A 298 10.57 -0.91 -10.21
C GLY A 298 9.48 -1.57 -9.36
N GLY A 299 9.89 -2.36 -8.37
CA GLY A 299 8.99 -2.95 -7.38
C GLY A 299 8.42 -1.91 -6.41
N GLY A 300 7.26 -2.21 -5.83
CA GLY A 300 6.65 -1.39 -4.78
C GLY A 300 7.38 -1.52 -3.45
N GLY A 301 7.32 -0.47 -2.62
CA GLY A 301 7.82 -0.53 -1.24
C GLY A 301 7.04 -1.52 -0.37
N GLY A 302 7.66 -2.00 0.70
CA GLY A 302 7.12 -2.97 1.65
C GLY A 302 6.35 -2.36 2.81
N ARG A 303 6.32 -3.06 3.95
CA ARG A 303 5.65 -2.62 5.18
C ARG A 303 6.62 -2.58 6.36
N VAL A 304 6.66 -1.45 7.06
CA VAL A 304 7.41 -1.28 8.32
C VAL A 304 6.44 -0.87 9.41
N SER A 305 6.42 -1.59 10.53
CA SER A 305 5.70 -1.21 11.74
C SER A 305 6.67 -1.01 12.90
N ILE A 306 6.48 0.07 13.66
CA ILE A 306 7.23 0.41 14.86
C ILE A 306 6.25 0.54 16.03
N ASN A 307 6.50 -0.17 17.11
CA ASN A 307 5.70 -0.20 18.32
C ASN A 307 6.64 -0.01 19.53
N VAL A 308 7.19 1.20 19.63
CA VAL A 308 8.17 1.58 20.67
C VAL A 308 7.57 2.65 21.58
N PHE A 309 7.50 2.36 22.88
CA PHE A 309 6.87 3.27 23.84
C PHE A 309 7.72 4.53 24.12
N SER A 310 9.02 4.36 24.35
CA SER A 310 9.97 5.43 24.70
C SER A 310 11.02 5.56 23.61
N ARG A 311 10.67 6.28 22.54
CA ARG A 311 11.44 6.38 21.31
C ARG A 311 12.43 7.57 21.33
N HIS A 312 13.73 7.27 21.23
CA HIS A 312 14.85 8.21 21.39
C HIS A 312 15.99 7.90 20.41
N ASP A 313 15.66 7.80 19.13
CA ASP A 313 16.56 7.47 18.02
C ASP A 313 16.48 8.47 16.85
N ASP A 314 17.56 8.54 16.06
CA ASP A 314 17.67 9.24 14.79
C ASP A 314 17.63 8.25 13.60
N THR A 315 16.93 7.10 13.74
CA THR A 315 16.99 6.00 12.76
C THR A 315 16.33 6.38 11.43
N GLN A 316 17.07 6.19 10.34
CA GLN A 316 16.55 6.47 9.00
C GLN A 316 15.72 5.29 8.50
N ILE A 317 14.45 5.53 8.14
CA ILE A 317 13.52 4.48 7.69
C ILE A 317 13.12 4.73 6.24
N PHE A 318 13.30 3.72 5.38
CA PHE A 318 12.99 3.78 3.95
C PHE A 318 11.97 2.71 3.55
N VAL A 319 10.93 3.14 2.82
CA VAL A 319 9.83 2.30 2.30
C VAL A 319 9.39 2.75 0.90
N HIS A 320 10.28 3.33 0.11
CA HIS A 320 9.93 3.84 -1.24
C HIS A 320 9.88 2.70 -2.27
N GLY A 321 9.25 2.92 -3.42
CA GLY A 321 9.38 2.01 -4.56
C GLY A 321 10.78 2.02 -5.16
N GLY A 322 11.07 1.05 -6.02
CA GLY A 322 12.30 1.00 -6.82
C GLY A 322 12.19 1.80 -8.11
N MET A 323 13.33 2.08 -8.74
CA MET A 323 13.39 2.83 -10.01
C MET A 323 13.08 1.94 -11.22
N SER A 324 12.40 2.52 -12.21
CA SER A 324 12.04 1.88 -13.48
C SER A 324 12.94 2.36 -14.62
N SER A 325 13.75 1.48 -15.20
CA SER A 325 14.64 1.82 -16.31
C SER A 325 13.93 1.91 -17.67
N GLY A 326 12.80 1.22 -17.85
CA GLY A 326 11.96 1.29 -19.05
C GLY A 326 11.00 2.49 -19.08
N CYS A 327 10.70 3.07 -17.92
CA CYS A 327 9.79 4.20 -17.76
C CYS A 327 10.22 5.10 -16.59
N PRO A 328 11.24 5.96 -16.76
CA PRO A 328 11.89 6.69 -15.65
C PRO A 328 10.95 7.53 -14.76
N ASP A 329 9.87 8.08 -15.32
CA ASP A 329 8.89 8.89 -14.59
C ASP A 329 7.85 8.06 -13.80
N ASN A 330 7.88 6.72 -13.91
CA ASN A 330 7.01 5.79 -13.21
C ASN A 330 7.80 4.77 -12.37
N ALA A 331 8.42 5.22 -11.28
CA ALA A 331 8.96 4.33 -10.24
C ALA A 331 7.86 3.48 -9.58
N GLY A 332 8.23 2.45 -8.82
CA GLY A 332 7.26 1.73 -7.98
C GLY A 332 6.56 2.67 -6.98
N ALA A 333 5.39 2.27 -6.49
CA ALA A 333 4.70 3.02 -5.44
C ALA A 333 5.42 2.87 -4.09
N ALA A 334 5.24 3.86 -3.22
CA ALA A 334 5.71 3.77 -1.85
C ALA A 334 4.97 2.66 -1.09
N GLY A 335 5.69 1.99 -0.21
CA GLY A 335 5.16 1.19 0.87
C GLY A 335 4.68 2.04 2.04
N THR A 336 4.50 1.39 3.20
CA THR A 336 3.90 2.01 4.39
C THR A 336 4.80 1.90 5.61
N LEU A 337 5.02 3.01 6.30
CA LEU A 337 5.55 3.05 7.65
C LEU A 337 4.42 3.36 8.64
N TYR A 338 4.15 2.47 9.59
CA TYR A 338 3.24 2.70 10.70
C TYR A 338 4.01 2.83 12.02
N ASP A 339 3.71 3.86 12.82
CA ASP A 339 4.22 4.00 14.18
C ASP A 339 3.03 3.95 15.15
N ALA A 340 2.90 2.83 15.87
CA ALA A 340 1.69 2.39 16.57
C ALA A 340 1.39 3.17 17.85
N VAL A 341 2.40 3.79 18.46
CA VAL A 341 2.26 4.58 19.70
C VAL A 341 1.66 5.97 19.42
N PRO A 342 2.20 6.79 18.49
CA PRO A 342 1.52 7.99 18.03
C PRO A 342 0.35 7.68 17.07
N LYS A 343 0.24 6.45 16.55
CA LYS A 343 -0.72 6.02 15.51
C LYS A 343 -0.59 6.89 14.27
N SER A 344 0.62 6.95 13.74
CA SER A 344 0.97 7.69 12.51
C SER A 344 1.16 6.71 11.36
N LEU A 345 0.50 6.98 10.22
CA LEU A 345 0.80 6.31 8.96
C LEU A 345 1.56 7.25 8.03
N ASP A 346 2.74 6.84 7.60
CA ASP A 346 3.63 7.60 6.74
C ASP A 346 3.86 6.87 5.41
N VAL A 347 3.56 7.55 4.31
CA VAL A 347 3.77 7.11 2.93
C VAL A 347 4.70 8.11 2.24
N ASN A 348 5.90 7.65 1.87
CA ASN A 348 7.01 8.50 1.44
C ASN A 348 7.77 7.86 0.29
N ASN A 349 7.62 8.36 -0.94
CA ASN A 349 8.33 7.78 -2.10
C ASN A 349 9.73 8.36 -2.32
N ASN A 350 10.32 8.99 -1.30
CA ASN A 350 11.69 9.50 -1.31
C ASN A 350 12.02 10.40 -2.53
N ASN A 351 11.03 11.18 -2.99
CA ASN A 351 11.09 12.05 -4.15
C ASN A 351 11.25 11.33 -5.50
N MET A 352 10.93 10.04 -5.58
CA MET A 352 10.78 9.31 -6.84
C MET A 352 9.38 9.55 -7.42
N SER A 353 9.32 10.07 -8.65
CA SER A 353 8.09 10.22 -9.42
C SER A 353 7.47 8.86 -9.74
N THR A 354 6.15 8.76 -9.52
CA THR A 354 5.38 7.55 -9.86
C THR A 354 4.00 7.90 -10.39
N GLN A 355 3.50 7.08 -11.32
CA GLN A 355 2.08 7.03 -11.73
C GLN A 355 1.35 5.86 -11.08
N THR A 356 2.05 5.06 -10.27
CA THR A 356 1.62 3.84 -9.61
C THR A 356 1.24 4.15 -8.15
N ASP A 357 0.14 3.58 -7.64
CA ASP A 357 -0.42 3.98 -6.33
C ASP A 357 -0.07 3.06 -5.16
N THR A 358 0.11 3.66 -3.98
CA THR A 358 -0.05 2.98 -2.68
C THR A 358 -1.55 2.86 -2.38
N LEU A 359 -2.04 1.65 -2.06
CA LEU A 359 -3.43 1.45 -1.66
C LEU A 359 -3.61 1.74 -0.16
N LEU A 360 -4.58 2.59 0.18
CA LEU A 360 -5.18 2.63 1.52
C LEU A 360 -6.60 2.07 1.42
N LEU A 361 -6.87 1.00 2.17
CA LEU A 361 -8.17 0.30 2.15
C LEU A 361 -8.98 0.69 3.40
N ASP A 362 -9.19 -0.25 4.32
CA ASP A 362 -9.94 -0.01 5.56
C ASP A 362 -9.18 0.89 6.54
N PHE A 363 -9.84 1.96 7.01
CA PHE A 363 -9.39 2.77 8.13
C PHE A 363 -10.00 2.24 9.45
N PRO A 364 -9.25 2.25 10.58
CA PRO A 364 -9.75 1.70 11.83
C PRO A 364 -10.85 2.57 12.44
N ASN A 365 -11.95 1.95 12.88
CA ASN A 365 -13.06 2.66 13.51
C ASN A 365 -12.71 3.13 14.94
N GLN A 366 -12.09 2.27 15.75
CA GLN A 366 -11.44 2.61 17.03
C GLN A 366 -10.29 1.63 17.32
N PRO A 367 -9.14 2.11 17.86
CA PRO A 367 -8.76 3.52 17.95
C PRO A 367 -8.54 4.12 16.55
N LEU A 368 -8.83 5.41 16.40
CA LEU A 368 -8.48 6.14 15.18
C LEU A 368 -6.95 6.30 15.07
N TRP A 369 -6.43 6.45 13.85
CA TRP A 369 -5.08 6.97 13.63
C TRP A 369 -5.02 8.45 13.97
N THR A 370 -3.94 8.90 14.60
CA THR A 370 -3.75 10.32 14.93
C THR A 370 -3.31 11.10 13.69
N ASN A 371 -2.41 10.55 12.88
CA ASN A 371 -1.85 11.25 11.74
C ASN A 371 -1.75 10.36 10.49
N VAL A 372 -1.90 10.96 9.32
CA VAL A 372 -1.62 10.33 8.03
C VAL A 372 -0.81 11.31 7.18
N ASN A 373 0.40 10.90 6.78
CA ASN A 373 1.38 11.75 6.11
C ASN A 373 1.74 11.17 4.74
N ILE A 374 1.39 11.88 3.68
CA ILE A 374 1.72 11.52 2.29
C ILE A 374 2.74 12.54 1.79
N ARG A 375 3.95 12.09 1.41
CA ARG A 375 5.07 13.00 1.14
C ARG A 375 6.01 12.56 0.02
N ASN A 376 6.70 13.54 -0.56
CA ASN A 376 7.82 13.39 -1.50
C ASN A 376 7.49 12.49 -2.69
N HIS A 377 6.57 12.94 -3.53
CA HIS A 377 6.06 12.25 -4.73
C HIS A 377 5.38 10.88 -4.47
N ALA A 378 4.96 10.60 -3.24
CA ALA A 378 4.03 9.51 -2.95
C ALA A 378 2.65 9.76 -3.61
N LYS A 379 2.23 8.82 -4.46
CA LYS A 379 0.89 8.73 -5.06
C LYS A 379 0.08 7.67 -4.33
N VAL A 380 -1.10 8.03 -3.85
CA VAL A 380 -1.94 7.23 -2.96
C VAL A 380 -3.37 7.19 -3.49
N VAL A 381 -4.01 6.03 -3.43
CA VAL A 381 -5.44 5.87 -3.76
C VAL A 381 -6.22 5.22 -2.62
N VAL A 382 -7.44 5.69 -2.45
CA VAL A 382 -8.49 5.13 -1.58
C VAL A 382 -9.56 4.56 -2.53
N PRO A 383 -9.47 3.28 -2.93
CA PRO A 383 -10.20 2.75 -4.08
C PRO A 383 -11.59 2.21 -3.75
N LEU A 384 -11.90 1.94 -2.46
CA LEU A 384 -13.14 1.25 -2.08
C LEU A 384 -14.36 2.15 -2.30
N LEU A 385 -15.40 1.57 -2.90
CA LEU A 385 -16.71 2.22 -3.05
C LEU A 385 -17.25 2.57 -1.65
N TRP A 386 -17.55 3.85 -1.42
CA TRP A 386 -17.95 4.42 -0.12
C TRP A 386 -16.91 4.31 1.01
N SER A 387 -15.67 4.73 0.75
CA SER A 387 -14.63 4.83 1.79
C SER A 387 -14.86 6.00 2.76
N ARG A 388 -14.58 5.77 4.05
CA ARG A 388 -14.42 6.80 5.08
C ARG A 388 -12.95 6.87 5.52
N VAL A 389 -12.29 7.99 5.21
CA VAL A 389 -10.98 8.36 5.77
C VAL A 389 -11.24 9.14 7.06
N GLN A 390 -11.02 8.50 8.22
CA GLN A 390 -11.20 9.13 9.53
C GLN A 390 -9.89 9.15 10.32
N VAL A 391 -9.41 10.35 10.60
CA VAL A 391 -8.15 10.65 11.31
C VAL A 391 -8.47 11.52 12.52
N GLN A 392 -7.84 11.25 13.67
CA GLN A 392 -8.08 12.00 14.91
C GLN A 392 -7.34 13.35 14.95
N GLY A 393 -6.22 13.49 14.25
CA GLY A 393 -5.39 14.69 14.20
C GLY A 393 -5.23 15.22 12.77
N GLN A 394 -4.01 15.10 12.20
CA GLN A 394 -3.64 15.72 10.93
C GLN A 394 -3.57 14.72 9.77
N LEU A 395 -4.28 15.01 8.68
CA LEU A 395 -4.00 14.47 7.35
C LEU A 395 -3.12 15.48 6.61
N SER A 396 -1.90 15.08 6.20
CA SER A 396 -0.95 15.98 5.54
C SER A 396 -0.41 15.46 4.21
N LEU A 397 -0.40 16.32 3.19
CA LEU A 397 0.05 16.04 1.83
C LEU A 397 1.11 17.07 1.41
N LYS A 398 2.38 16.63 1.25
CA LYS A 398 3.54 17.53 1.09
C LYS A 398 4.44 17.12 -0.08
N SER A 399 5.08 18.08 -0.76
CA SER A 399 6.17 17.83 -1.72
C SER A 399 5.80 16.88 -2.87
N GLY A 400 4.88 17.28 -3.75
CA GLY A 400 4.46 16.47 -4.91
C GLY A 400 3.54 15.29 -4.57
N ALA A 401 3.06 15.20 -3.32
CA ALA A 401 2.13 14.16 -2.88
C ALA A 401 0.78 14.22 -3.62
N VAL A 402 0.21 13.04 -3.91
CA VAL A 402 -1.11 12.89 -4.52
C VAL A 402 -1.96 11.92 -3.70
N LEU A 403 -3.20 12.31 -3.39
CA LEU A 403 -4.22 11.44 -2.81
C LEU A 403 -5.44 11.39 -3.73
N THR A 404 -5.85 10.20 -4.13
CA THR A 404 -6.98 9.96 -5.02
C THR A 404 -8.10 9.22 -4.29
N PHE A 405 -9.32 9.74 -4.35
CA PHE A 405 -10.53 9.06 -3.88
C PHE A 405 -11.29 8.46 -5.06
N GLY A 406 -11.55 7.16 -5.02
CA GLY A 406 -12.21 6.43 -6.11
C GLY A 406 -11.28 6.14 -7.30
N LEU A 407 -11.86 5.58 -8.35
CA LEU A 407 -11.14 5.17 -9.56
C LEU A 407 -11.42 6.12 -10.74
N THR A 408 -10.39 6.31 -11.55
CA THR A 408 -10.44 6.98 -12.86
C THR A 408 -11.59 6.41 -13.71
N GLY A 409 -12.48 7.30 -14.16
CA GLY A 409 -13.64 6.90 -15.00
C GLY A 409 -14.88 6.37 -14.25
N TYR A 410 -14.82 6.15 -12.93
CA TYR A 410 -15.96 5.62 -12.15
C TYR A 410 -16.50 6.60 -11.08
N PRO A 411 -16.94 7.81 -11.44
CA PRO A 411 -17.32 8.88 -10.50
C PRO A 411 -18.72 8.70 -9.88
N TYR A 412 -19.00 7.52 -9.33
CA TYR A 412 -20.32 7.12 -8.80
C TYR A 412 -20.37 6.98 -7.26
N SER A 413 -19.23 7.13 -6.60
CA SER A 413 -19.10 6.97 -5.14
C SER A 413 -19.22 8.28 -4.38
N GLU A 414 -19.62 8.19 -3.11
CA GLU A 414 -19.50 9.26 -2.13
C GLU A 414 -18.43 8.88 -1.10
N PHE A 415 -17.50 9.79 -0.83
CA PHE A 415 -16.38 9.58 0.09
C PHE A 415 -16.48 10.50 1.31
N GLU A 416 -16.16 10.00 2.49
CA GLU A 416 -16.08 10.80 3.70
C GLU A 416 -14.63 11.05 4.13
N LEU A 417 -14.28 12.30 4.44
CA LEU A 417 -12.97 12.70 4.96
C LEU A 417 -13.18 13.46 6.26
N MET A 418 -12.70 12.90 7.37
CA MET A 418 -12.78 13.52 8.70
C MET A 418 -11.38 13.61 9.31
N ALA A 419 -10.98 14.82 9.70
CA ALA A 419 -9.72 15.11 10.38
C ALA A 419 -9.88 16.32 11.29
N GLU A 420 -8.95 16.58 12.23
CA GLU A 420 -8.89 17.91 12.83
C GLU A 420 -8.24 18.91 11.85
N GLU A 421 -7.16 18.50 11.20
CA GLU A 421 -6.41 19.33 10.26
C GLU A 421 -6.21 18.60 8.91
N LEU A 422 -6.50 19.31 7.81
CA LEU A 422 -6.06 18.94 6.47
C LEU A 422 -5.02 19.97 5.99
N LEU A 423 -3.78 19.53 5.86
CA LEU A 423 -2.63 20.37 5.49
C LEU A 423 -2.06 19.94 4.13
N MET A 424 -2.08 20.85 3.15
CA MET A 424 -1.60 20.60 1.79
C MET A 424 -0.52 21.64 1.41
N SER A 425 0.67 21.16 1.03
CA SER A 425 1.72 21.98 0.40
C SER A 425 2.21 21.28 -0.87
N ASP A 426 2.16 21.98 -2.00
CA ASP A 426 2.73 21.53 -3.28
C ASP A 426 2.18 20.14 -3.70
N SER A 427 0.88 19.93 -3.47
CA SER A 427 0.24 18.61 -3.47
C SER A 427 -1.20 18.61 -4.01
N THR A 428 -1.69 17.44 -4.44
CA THR A 428 -2.99 17.32 -5.11
C THR A 428 -3.91 16.28 -4.42
N ILE A 429 -5.16 16.66 -4.19
CA ILE A 429 -6.26 15.71 -3.96
C ILE A 429 -7.06 15.58 -5.27
N LYS A 430 -7.24 14.35 -5.76
CA LYS A 430 -8.19 13.97 -6.81
C LYS A 430 -9.40 13.29 -6.15
N VAL A 431 -10.62 13.57 -6.62
CA VAL A 431 -11.83 12.82 -6.23
C VAL A 431 -12.62 12.45 -7.49
N PHE A 432 -12.97 11.18 -7.64
CA PHE A 432 -13.87 10.68 -8.68
C PHE A 432 -15.21 10.27 -8.04
N GLY A 433 -16.14 11.22 -7.96
CA GLY A 433 -17.41 11.11 -7.23
C GLY A 433 -17.68 12.35 -6.36
N ALA A 434 -18.46 12.18 -5.30
CA ALA A 434 -18.72 13.23 -4.31
C ALA A 434 -17.79 13.12 -3.09
N LEU A 435 -17.33 14.26 -2.55
CA LEU A 435 -16.61 14.34 -1.29
C LEU A 435 -17.48 15.00 -0.20
N ARG A 436 -17.59 14.35 0.96
CA ARG A 436 -18.08 14.92 2.21
C ARG A 436 -16.90 15.08 3.19
N MET A 437 -16.32 16.26 3.21
CA MET A 437 -15.21 16.61 4.09
C MET A 437 -15.73 17.34 5.34
N SER A 438 -15.20 16.99 6.51
CA SER A 438 -15.48 17.65 7.79
C SER A 438 -14.16 17.81 8.57
N VAL A 439 -13.69 19.05 8.70
CA VAL A 439 -12.43 19.37 9.40
C VAL A 439 -12.59 20.51 10.42
N LYS A 440 -11.57 20.73 11.27
CA LYS A 440 -11.43 22.03 11.96
C LYS A 440 -10.73 23.04 11.05
N MET A 441 -9.62 22.65 10.44
CA MET A 441 -8.79 23.54 9.62
C MET A 441 -8.42 22.91 8.27
N LEU A 442 -8.61 23.67 7.19
CA LEU A 442 -8.06 23.38 5.86
C LEU A 442 -6.99 24.44 5.53
N LEU A 443 -5.76 23.99 5.31
CA LEU A 443 -4.62 24.83 4.95
C LEU A 443 -4.04 24.34 3.61
N MET A 444 -4.05 25.20 2.59
CA MET A 444 -3.54 24.89 1.26
C MET A 444 -2.50 25.92 0.80
N TRP A 445 -1.38 25.44 0.27
CA TRP A 445 -0.26 26.24 -0.24
C TRP A 445 0.25 25.63 -1.56
N ASN A 446 0.10 26.31 -2.70
CA ASN A 446 0.44 25.77 -4.02
C ASN A 446 -0.17 24.37 -4.29
N SER A 447 -1.32 24.11 -3.68
CA SER A 447 -1.98 22.81 -3.66
C SER A 447 -3.35 22.84 -4.36
N ARG A 448 -3.75 21.68 -4.89
CA ARG A 448 -4.97 21.54 -5.71
C ARG A 448 -5.91 20.49 -5.13
N MET A 449 -7.21 20.78 -5.10
CA MET A 449 -8.28 19.83 -4.81
C MET A 449 -9.20 19.80 -6.02
N LEU A 450 -9.24 18.64 -6.69
CA LEU A 450 -9.91 18.44 -7.98
C LEU A 450 -11.01 17.42 -7.82
N ILE A 451 -12.27 17.88 -7.83
CA ILE A 451 -13.45 17.06 -7.60
C ILE A 451 -14.17 16.83 -8.92
N ASN A 452 -14.12 15.60 -9.44
CA ASN A 452 -14.86 15.19 -10.62
C ASN A 452 -16.12 14.40 -10.23
N GLY A 453 -17.25 15.09 -10.12
CA GLY A 453 -18.55 14.49 -9.76
C GLY A 453 -19.30 13.81 -10.92
N GLY A 454 -18.65 13.56 -12.06
CA GLY A 454 -19.15 12.66 -13.13
C GLY A 454 -20.36 13.11 -13.95
N GLY A 455 -21.17 14.05 -13.44
CA GLY A 455 -22.46 14.43 -14.03
C GLY A 455 -23.64 13.55 -13.57
N ASP A 456 -23.42 12.57 -12.70
CA ASP A 456 -24.51 11.76 -12.13
C ASP A 456 -25.28 12.56 -11.07
N SER A 457 -26.60 12.49 -11.16
CA SER A 457 -27.57 12.90 -10.15
C SER A 457 -27.28 12.42 -8.72
N VAL A 458 -26.72 11.21 -8.55
CA VAL A 458 -26.47 10.60 -7.23
C VAL A 458 -25.36 11.32 -6.46
N VAL A 459 -24.29 11.72 -7.16
CA VAL A 459 -23.12 12.41 -6.59
C VAL A 459 -23.10 13.92 -6.92
N ALA A 460 -24.24 14.49 -7.27
CA ALA A 460 -24.35 15.82 -7.87
C ALA A 460 -23.86 17.00 -7.00
N THR A 461 -23.54 16.79 -5.71
CA THR A 461 -23.04 17.84 -4.81
C THR A 461 -21.96 17.31 -3.87
N SER A 462 -20.78 17.93 -3.89
CA SER A 462 -19.76 17.76 -2.85
C SER A 462 -19.90 18.82 -1.75
N LEU A 463 -19.46 18.47 -0.55
CA LEU A 463 -19.59 19.27 0.66
C LEU A 463 -18.25 19.35 1.39
N LEU A 464 -17.72 20.56 1.57
CA LEU A 464 -16.53 20.86 2.35
C LEU A 464 -16.93 21.66 3.59
N ASP A 465 -16.83 21.07 4.79
CA ASP A 465 -17.10 21.74 6.06
C ASP A 465 -15.81 21.94 6.86
N ALA A 466 -15.58 23.16 7.34
CA ALA A 466 -14.39 23.54 8.12
C ALA A 466 -14.79 24.40 9.32
N SER A 467 -14.88 23.78 10.50
CA SER A 467 -15.47 24.42 11.68
C SER A 467 -14.70 25.65 12.19
N ASN A 468 -13.39 25.77 11.96
CA ASN A 468 -12.58 26.93 12.36
C ASN A 468 -12.14 27.80 11.16
N LEU A 469 -11.37 27.24 10.21
CA LEU A 469 -10.84 28.04 9.10
C LEU A 469 -10.54 27.26 7.81
N ILE A 470 -10.59 27.97 6.69
CA ILE A 470 -10.07 27.58 5.38
C ILE A 470 -9.11 28.68 4.90
N VAL A 471 -7.86 28.33 4.61
CA VAL A 471 -6.85 29.25 4.07
C VAL A 471 -6.24 28.67 2.80
N LEU A 472 -6.29 29.44 1.71
CA LEU A 472 -5.57 29.20 0.46
C LEU A 472 -4.44 30.24 0.32
N LYS A 473 -3.32 29.81 -0.29
CA LYS A 473 -2.14 30.62 -0.63
C LYS A 473 -1.39 30.07 -1.85
N GLU A 474 -0.60 30.95 -2.48
CA GLU A 474 0.30 30.65 -3.60
C GLU A 474 -0.38 29.87 -4.75
N SER A 475 -1.42 30.46 -5.34
CA SER A 475 -2.18 29.86 -6.46
C SER A 475 -2.84 28.51 -6.13
N SER A 476 -3.37 28.37 -4.92
CA SER A 476 -4.07 27.16 -4.50
C SER A 476 -5.48 27.08 -5.08
N VAL A 477 -5.91 25.90 -5.52
CA VAL A 477 -7.16 25.73 -6.27
C VAL A 477 -8.06 24.64 -5.66
N ILE A 478 -9.33 24.96 -5.42
CA ILE A 478 -10.41 24.00 -5.23
C ILE A 478 -11.35 24.11 -6.45
N HIS A 479 -11.38 23.08 -7.29
CA HIS A 479 -12.21 23.02 -8.49
C HIS A 479 -13.14 21.82 -8.43
N SER A 480 -14.42 22.01 -8.74
CA SER A 480 -15.42 20.93 -8.84
C SER A 480 -16.15 20.96 -10.18
N THR A 481 -16.30 19.81 -10.83
CA THR A 481 -17.13 19.65 -12.04
C THR A 481 -18.63 19.52 -11.73
N ALA A 482 -18.98 19.27 -10.45
CA ALA A 482 -20.34 19.20 -9.92
C ALA A 482 -20.61 20.33 -8.90
N ASN A 483 -21.80 20.39 -8.31
CA ASN A 483 -22.12 21.44 -7.32
C ASN A 483 -21.18 21.33 -6.09
N LEU A 484 -20.77 22.47 -5.54
CA LEU A 484 -19.86 22.52 -4.39
C LEU A 484 -20.45 23.40 -3.27
N GLY A 485 -20.76 22.78 -2.15
CA GLY A 485 -21.07 23.47 -0.91
C GLY A 485 -19.82 23.64 -0.06
N VAL A 486 -19.42 24.86 0.25
CA VAL A 486 -18.35 25.15 1.22
C VAL A 486 -18.97 25.81 2.45
N ARG A 487 -18.75 25.21 3.61
CA ARG A 487 -19.28 25.63 4.91
C ARG A 487 -18.14 25.80 5.91
N GLY A 488 -18.35 26.64 6.89
CA GLY A 488 -17.46 26.75 8.05
C GLY A 488 -17.94 27.82 9.00
N GLN A 489 -17.57 27.76 10.27
CA GLN A 489 -18.13 28.66 11.29
C GLN A 489 -17.23 29.86 11.61
N GLY A 490 -15.98 29.86 11.14
CA GLY A 490 -15.02 30.95 11.31
C GLY A 490 -14.64 31.65 10.00
N LEU A 491 -13.38 31.49 9.56
CA LEU A 491 -12.76 32.29 8.50
C LEU A 491 -12.52 31.50 7.21
N LEU A 492 -13.04 32.00 6.08
CA LEU A 492 -12.56 31.65 4.74
C LEU A 492 -11.62 32.76 4.26
N ASN A 493 -10.40 32.43 3.87
CA ASN A 493 -9.39 33.40 3.45
C ASN A 493 -8.55 32.88 2.29
N LEU A 494 -8.87 33.33 1.08
CA LEU A 494 -7.99 33.24 -0.09
C LEU A 494 -7.05 34.44 -0.05
N SER A 495 -5.74 34.23 -0.22
CA SER A 495 -4.74 35.29 0.03
C SER A 495 -3.47 35.25 -0.83
N GLY A 496 -3.29 34.22 -1.64
CA GLY A 496 -2.33 34.20 -2.74
C GLY A 496 -2.94 34.75 -4.03
N ASP A 497 -2.07 35.25 -4.91
CA ASP A 497 -2.42 35.48 -6.31
C ASP A 497 -2.74 34.14 -6.99
N GLY A 498 -3.75 34.11 -7.86
CA GLY A 498 -4.24 32.89 -8.51
C GLY A 498 -4.94 31.87 -7.59
N ASP A 499 -5.24 32.20 -6.32
CA ASP A 499 -6.06 31.32 -5.47
C ASP A 499 -7.49 31.22 -6.02
N ILE A 500 -8.04 30.02 -6.21
CA ILE A 500 -9.37 29.81 -6.82
C ILE A 500 -10.22 28.85 -6.00
N ILE A 501 -11.48 29.19 -5.77
CA ILE A 501 -12.54 28.20 -5.48
C ILE A 501 -13.64 28.35 -6.53
N GLU A 502 -13.89 27.30 -7.33
CA GLU A 502 -14.89 27.35 -8.41
C GLU A 502 -15.70 26.07 -8.64
N ALA A 503 -16.96 26.24 -9.04
CA ALA A 503 -17.90 25.15 -9.37
C ALA A 503 -19.09 25.64 -10.24
N PRO A 504 -19.77 24.76 -11.02
CA PRO A 504 -20.98 25.10 -11.76
C PRO A 504 -22.10 25.68 -10.90
N ARG A 505 -22.18 25.28 -9.62
CA ARG A 505 -22.88 26.01 -8.56
C ARG A 505 -22.02 25.97 -7.30
N LEU A 506 -21.56 27.13 -6.84
CA LEU A 506 -20.80 27.30 -5.60
C LEU A 506 -21.72 27.88 -4.54
N ILE A 507 -21.84 27.20 -3.39
CA ILE A 507 -22.66 27.64 -2.25
C ILE A 507 -21.72 27.87 -1.07
N LEU A 508 -21.58 29.13 -0.64
CA LEU A 508 -20.82 29.51 0.55
C LEU A 508 -21.79 29.77 1.71
N SER A 509 -21.52 29.26 2.91
CA SER A 509 -22.43 29.41 4.05
C SER A 509 -21.73 29.35 5.42
N LEU A 510 -22.42 29.87 6.44
CA LEU A 510 -22.05 29.88 7.87
C LEU A 510 -20.80 30.70 8.27
N PHE A 511 -19.93 31.07 7.34
CA PHE A 511 -18.69 31.79 7.65
C PHE A 511 -18.93 33.14 8.34
N TYR A 512 -18.24 33.36 9.46
CA TYR A 512 -18.19 34.66 10.15
C TYR A 512 -17.47 35.73 9.32
N SER A 513 -16.45 35.34 8.56
CA SER A 513 -15.71 36.24 7.67
C SER A 513 -15.27 35.50 6.40
N ILE A 514 -15.46 36.13 5.25
CA ILE A 514 -14.89 35.70 3.97
C ILE A 514 -13.92 36.80 3.51
N ARG A 515 -12.70 36.41 3.16
CA ARG A 515 -11.64 37.28 2.63
C ARG A 515 -11.14 36.72 1.30
N VAL A 516 -11.01 37.61 0.33
CA VAL A 516 -10.51 37.31 -1.02
C VAL A 516 -9.42 38.33 -1.31
N GLY A 517 -8.19 37.86 -1.50
CA GLY A 517 -7.05 38.70 -1.83
C GLY A 517 -7.11 39.25 -3.27
N PRO A 518 -6.29 40.26 -3.60
CA PRO A 518 -6.04 40.61 -5.00
C PRO A 518 -5.52 39.40 -5.77
N GLY A 519 -6.08 39.13 -6.95
CA GLY A 519 -5.73 37.96 -7.76
C GLY A 519 -6.46 36.66 -7.38
N SER A 520 -7.05 36.58 -6.18
CA SER A 520 -7.87 35.44 -5.75
C SER A 520 -9.29 35.50 -6.33
N ILE A 521 -9.92 34.33 -6.57
CA ILE A 521 -11.22 34.20 -7.25
C ILE A 521 -12.15 33.24 -6.48
N LEU A 522 -13.40 33.67 -6.26
CA LEU A 522 -14.53 32.82 -5.91
C LEU A 522 -15.50 32.82 -7.10
N ARG A 523 -15.81 31.67 -7.69
CA ARG A 523 -16.58 31.60 -8.95
C ARG A 523 -17.67 30.53 -8.98
N GLY A 524 -18.90 30.98 -9.17
CA GLY A 524 -20.05 30.15 -9.52
C GLY A 524 -21.21 31.04 -9.98
N PRO A 525 -21.95 30.69 -11.04
CA PRO A 525 -21.77 29.50 -11.88
C PRO A 525 -20.54 29.59 -12.81
N LEU A 526 -20.03 28.42 -13.24
CA LEU A 526 -19.01 28.32 -14.29
C LEU A 526 -19.58 28.49 -15.71
N VAL A 527 -20.88 28.24 -15.88
CA VAL A 527 -21.58 28.47 -17.15
C VAL A 527 -21.82 29.97 -17.31
N ASN A 528 -21.18 30.57 -18.31
CA ASN A 528 -21.57 31.91 -18.78
C ASN A 528 -23.00 31.82 -19.28
N GLY A 529 -23.92 32.56 -18.66
CA GLY A 529 -25.31 32.62 -19.11
C GLY A 529 -25.40 33.13 -20.54
N SER A 530 -25.87 32.28 -21.46
CA SER A 530 -26.29 32.72 -22.79
C SER A 530 -27.54 33.58 -22.63
N ASN A 531 -27.52 34.81 -23.18
CA ASN A 531 -28.70 35.67 -23.26
C ASN A 531 -29.83 34.91 -23.99
N GLY A 532 -30.82 34.42 -23.25
CA GLY A 532 -31.86 33.52 -23.78
C GLY A 532 -33.01 33.26 -22.80
N ASP A 533 -32.70 32.98 -21.53
CA ASP A 533 -33.71 32.68 -20.51
C ASP A 533 -34.11 33.95 -19.73
N VAL A 534 -35.39 34.31 -19.79
CA VAL A 534 -36.07 35.43 -19.10
C VAL A 534 -37.37 34.92 -18.47
#